data_AF-A0A3D5GIR0-F1
#
_entry.id   AF-A0A3D5GIR0-F1
#
_cell.length_a   1.000
_cell.length_b   1.000
_cell.length_c   1.000
_cell.angle_alpha   90.00
_cell.angle_beta   90.00
_cell.angle_gamma   90.00
#
_symmetry.space_group_name_H-M   'P 1'
#
loop_
_entity.id
_entity.type
_entity.pdbx_description
1 polymer ?
#
loop_
_entity_poly.entity_id
_entity_poly.type
_entity_poly.pdbx_seq_one_letter_code
_entity_poly.pdbx_strand_id
1 'polypeptide(L)'
;DRSRKETLIEHGFRLPSAADNRPLTFEEFVGRVGQVVFLSATPGDWELANSSRVVEQIVRPTGLVDPEVVVRPTNGQIDDLQEMIAGRVEAEQRVLVTTLTKKMAEDL
;
A
#
# COMPACT_ATOMS: atom_id res chain seq x y z
N ASP A 1 -0.82 -19.26 5.26
CA ASP A 1 -0.65 -20.06 6.50
C ASP A 1 -1.15 -21.50 6.34
N ARG A 2 -2.39 -21.72 5.85
CA ARG A 2 -2.90 -23.07 5.52
C ARG A 2 -1.94 -23.86 4.60
N SER A 3 -1.53 -23.28 3.47
CA SER A 3 -0.59 -23.90 2.53
C SER A 3 0.72 -24.37 3.18
N ARG A 4 1.32 -23.52 4.02
CA ARG A 4 2.53 -23.86 4.78
C ARG A 4 2.31 -25.05 5.73
N LYS A 5 1.13 -25.14 6.37
CA LYS A 5 0.81 -26.23 7.32
C LYS A 5 0.47 -27.53 6.60
N GLU A 6 -0.20 -27.47 5.46
CA GLU A 6 -0.46 -28.64 4.60
C GLU A 6 0.86 -29.32 4.22
N THR A 7 1.86 -28.56 3.72
CA THR A 7 3.19 -29.10 3.42
C THR A 7 3.85 -29.78 4.64
N LEU A 8 3.74 -29.19 5.84
CA LEU A 8 4.31 -29.79 7.06
C LEU A 8 3.58 -31.08 7.48
N ILE A 9 2.27 -31.16 7.24
CA ILE A 9 1.46 -32.35 7.56
C ILE A 9 1.76 -33.47 6.55
N GLU A 10 1.81 -33.14 5.26
CA GLU A 10 2.14 -34.07 4.17
C GLU A 10 3.52 -34.73 4.37
N HIS A 11 4.51 -33.95 4.82
CA HIS A 11 5.84 -34.47 5.12
C HIS A 11 6.00 -35.01 6.55
N GLY A 12 4.92 -35.16 7.31
CA GLY A 12 4.92 -35.80 8.64
C GLY A 12 5.56 -34.98 9.77
N PHE A 13 5.86 -33.70 9.56
CA PHE A 13 6.39 -32.80 10.60
C PHE A 13 5.32 -32.32 11.58
N ARG A 14 4.03 -32.43 11.23
CA ARG A 14 2.88 -32.03 12.07
C ARG A 14 1.73 -33.01 11.95
N LEU A 15 0.98 -33.15 13.04
CA LEU A 15 -0.29 -33.89 13.03
C LEU A 15 -1.36 -33.11 12.24
N PRO A 16 -2.38 -33.79 11.68
CA PRO A 16 -3.48 -33.14 10.94
C PRO A 16 -4.21 -32.05 11.72
N SER A 17 -4.35 -32.20 13.05
CA SER A 17 -5.00 -31.20 13.92
C SER A 17 -4.29 -29.85 13.97
N ALA A 18 -3.02 -29.77 13.55
CA ALA A 18 -2.32 -28.50 13.41
C ALA A 18 -2.96 -27.56 12.37
N ALA A 19 -3.76 -28.09 11.44
CA ALA A 19 -4.51 -27.32 10.46
C ALA A 19 -5.60 -26.44 11.09
N ASP A 20 -6.18 -26.86 12.21
CA ASP A 20 -7.28 -26.15 12.88
C ASP A 20 -6.80 -24.89 13.63
N ASN A 21 -5.53 -24.88 14.06
CA ASN A 21 -4.91 -23.71 14.66
C ASN A 21 -4.52 -22.70 13.58
N ARG A 22 -5.48 -22.06 12.91
CA ARG A 22 -5.24 -21.11 11.81
C ARG A 22 -5.81 -19.73 12.13
N PRO A 23 -5.38 -18.68 11.40
CA PRO A 23 -6.11 -17.42 11.38
C PRO A 23 -7.56 -17.62 10.93
N LEU A 24 -8.44 -16.68 11.31
CA LEU A 24 -9.80 -16.63 10.79
C LEU A 24 -9.78 -16.47 9.27
N THR A 25 -10.75 -17.06 8.59
CA THR A 25 -11.05 -16.66 7.21
C THR A 25 -11.66 -15.27 7.21
N PHE A 26 -11.72 -14.65 6.03
CA PHE A 26 -12.30 -13.33 5.89
C PHE A 26 -13.79 -13.33 6.29
N GLU A 27 -14.54 -14.36 5.91
CA GLU A 27 -15.96 -14.53 6.25
C GLU A 27 -16.15 -14.74 7.75
N GLU A 28 -15.29 -15.54 8.39
CA GLU A 28 -15.32 -15.74 9.85
C GLU A 28 -15.01 -14.44 10.60
N PHE A 29 -14.11 -13.62 10.08
CA PHE A 29 -13.81 -12.30 10.63
C PHE A 29 -15.00 -11.36 10.48
N VAL A 30 -15.55 -11.22 9.27
CA VAL A 30 -16.70 -10.34 8.98
C VAL A 30 -17.93 -10.72 9.80
N GLY A 31 -18.18 -12.02 10.00
CA GLY A 31 -19.28 -12.50 10.83
C GLY A 31 -19.10 -12.29 12.34
N ARG A 32 -17.87 -12.00 12.80
CA ARG A 32 -17.57 -11.78 14.23
C ARG A 32 -17.43 -10.32 14.59
N VAL A 33 -17.06 -9.47 13.65
CA VAL A 33 -16.97 -8.03 13.89
C VAL A 33 -18.37 -7.41 13.91
N GLY A 34 -18.59 -6.49 14.84
CA GLY A 34 -19.81 -5.70 14.90
C GLY A 34 -19.72 -4.50 13.96
N GLN A 35 -19.97 -3.30 14.49
CA GLN A 35 -19.75 -2.08 13.74
C GLN A 35 -18.26 -1.83 13.52
N VAL A 36 -17.88 -1.57 12.27
CA VAL A 36 -16.48 -1.30 11.85
C VAL A 36 -16.44 0.00 11.07
N VAL A 37 -15.35 0.77 11.25
CA VAL A 37 -15.04 1.95 10.44
C VAL A 37 -13.77 1.64 9.65
N PHE A 38 -13.89 1.66 8.33
CA PHE A 38 -12.75 1.56 7.42
C PHE A 38 -12.15 2.96 7.22
N LEU A 39 -10.85 3.10 7.45
CA LEU A 39 -10.14 4.37 7.36
C LEU A 39 -9.00 4.27 6.35
N SER A 40 -9.19 4.89 5.19
CA SER A 40 -8.21 4.93 4.10
C SER A 40 -8.38 6.21 3.28
N ALA A 41 -7.28 6.75 2.75
CA ALA A 41 -7.33 7.80 1.73
C ALA A 41 -7.74 7.26 0.35
N THR A 42 -7.57 5.95 0.13
CA THR A 42 -7.90 5.22 -1.10
C THR A 42 -8.58 3.91 -0.71
N PRO A 43 -9.87 3.93 -0.32
CA PRO A 43 -10.60 2.71 0.05
C PRO A 43 -10.68 1.75 -1.14
N GLY A 44 -10.51 0.46 -0.87
CA GLY A 44 -10.62 -0.60 -1.87
C GLY A 44 -12.08 -0.94 -2.20
N ASP A 45 -12.27 -1.70 -3.28
CA ASP A 45 -13.59 -2.02 -3.83
C ASP A 45 -14.53 -2.69 -2.80
N TRP A 46 -13.99 -3.61 -1.98
CA TRP A 46 -14.80 -4.30 -0.98
C TRP A 46 -15.30 -3.34 0.11
N GLU A 47 -14.45 -2.42 0.58
CA GLU A 47 -14.83 -1.44 1.60
C GLU A 47 -15.91 -0.50 1.06
N LEU A 48 -15.77 -0.06 -0.19
CA LEU A 48 -16.75 0.79 -0.87
C LEU A 48 -18.11 0.07 -1.05
N ALA A 49 -18.09 -1.19 -1.45
CA ALA A 49 -19.31 -1.97 -1.68
C ALA A 49 -20.06 -2.36 -0.39
N ASN A 50 -19.34 -2.51 0.73
CA ASN A 50 -19.91 -2.98 2.01
C ASN A 50 -20.14 -1.86 3.02
N SER A 51 -19.67 -0.64 2.75
CA SER A 51 -19.92 0.50 3.62
C SER A 51 -21.33 1.05 3.43
N SER A 52 -22.07 1.22 4.52
CA SER A 52 -23.37 1.89 4.48
C SER A 52 -23.27 3.38 4.14
N ARG A 53 -22.12 3.99 4.43
CA ARG A 53 -21.82 5.39 4.15
C ARG A 53 -20.32 5.58 3.99
N VAL A 54 -19.95 6.41 3.00
CA VAL A 54 -18.60 6.95 2.86
C VAL A 54 -18.59 8.37 3.42
N VAL A 55 -17.60 8.68 4.26
CA VAL A 55 -17.39 10.02 4.84
C VAL A 55 -16.00 10.49 4.44
N GLU A 56 -15.94 11.64 3.79
CA GLU A 56 -14.70 12.21 3.28
C GLU A 56 -14.17 13.31 4.22
N GLN A 57 -12.86 13.29 4.47
CA GLN A 57 -12.16 14.35 5.20
C GLN A 57 -11.02 14.89 4.32
N ILE A 58 -11.34 15.90 3.52
CA ILE A 58 -10.42 16.47 2.52
C ILE A 58 -9.61 17.63 3.09
N VAL A 59 -10.18 18.40 4.03
CA VAL A 59 -9.53 19.60 4.57
C VAL A 59 -8.48 19.23 5.62
N ARG A 60 -7.24 19.69 5.39
CA ARG A 60 -6.14 19.58 6.36
C ARG A 60 -6.21 20.72 7.40
N PRO A 61 -5.99 20.46 8.70
CA PRO A 61 -6.06 21.50 9.73
C PRO A 61 -5.12 22.69 9.52
N THR A 62 -3.98 22.47 8.86
CA THR A 62 -2.96 23.49 8.57
C THR A 62 -3.21 24.27 7.28
N GLY A 63 -4.25 23.91 6.50
CA GLY A 63 -4.52 24.52 5.19
C GLY A 63 -3.58 24.07 4.07
N LEU A 64 -2.76 23.02 4.29
CA LEU A 64 -1.91 22.45 3.25
C LEU A 64 -2.76 21.93 2.09
N VAL A 65 -2.38 22.33 0.86
CA VAL A 65 -3.05 21.93 -0.38
C VAL A 65 -2.42 20.68 -0.99
N ASP A 66 -3.16 20.01 -1.86
CA ASP A 66 -2.62 18.91 -2.65
C ASP A 66 -1.52 19.42 -3.59
N PRO A 67 -0.45 18.63 -3.81
CA PRO A 67 0.65 19.04 -4.67
C PRO A 67 0.23 19.10 -6.14
N GLU A 68 0.87 19.98 -6.91
CA GLU A 68 0.71 20.03 -8.36
C GLU A 68 1.28 18.77 -9.03
N VAL A 69 0.57 18.24 -10.03
CA VAL A 69 0.99 17.08 -10.82
C VAL A 69 1.37 17.53 -12.23
N VAL A 70 2.60 17.22 -12.63
CA VAL A 70 3.14 17.55 -13.97
C VAL A 70 3.54 16.27 -14.68
N VAL A 71 3.10 16.10 -15.93
CA VAL A 71 3.46 14.97 -16.79
C VAL A 71 4.55 15.41 -17.77
N ARG A 72 5.68 14.70 -17.78
CA ARG A 72 6.81 14.95 -18.68
C ARG A 72 7.08 13.75 -19.59
N PRO A 73 7.63 13.96 -20.81
CA PRO A 73 8.07 12.86 -21.67
C PRO A 73 9.16 12.01 -21.02
N THR A 74 9.30 10.76 -21.47
CA THR A 74 10.34 9.85 -20.98
C THR A 74 11.73 10.13 -21.57
N ASN A 75 11.80 10.84 -22.71
CA ASN A 75 13.07 11.18 -23.34
C ASN A 75 13.82 12.20 -22.48
N GLY A 76 15.07 11.89 -22.10
CA GLY A 76 15.87 12.73 -21.21
C GLY A 76 15.39 12.76 -19.75
N GLN A 77 14.54 11.82 -19.32
CA GLN A 77 13.93 11.85 -17.99
C GLN A 77 14.94 11.87 -16.82
N ILE A 78 16.13 11.28 -17.00
CA ILE A 78 17.14 11.21 -15.95
C ILE A 78 17.80 12.57 -15.76
N ASP A 79 18.17 13.23 -16.86
CA ASP A 79 18.79 14.56 -16.83
C ASP A 79 17.80 15.59 -16.28
N ASP A 80 16.55 15.56 -16.73
CA ASP A 80 15.46 16.42 -16.21
C ASP A 80 15.23 16.20 -14.70
N LEU A 81 15.24 14.94 -14.25
CA LEU A 81 15.12 14.61 -12.82
C LEU A 81 16.30 15.13 -12.00
N GLN A 82 17.54 14.99 -12.49
CA GLN A 82 18.73 15.46 -11.78
C GLN A 82 18.73 16.98 -11.63
N GLU A 83 18.35 17.73 -12.67
CA GLU A 83 18.21 19.19 -12.61
C GLU A 83 17.14 19.61 -11.58
N MET A 84 15.98 18.95 -11.57
CA MET A 84 14.94 19.21 -10.57
C MET A 84 15.40 18.91 -9.15
N ILE A 85 16.15 17.83 -8.93
CA ILE A 85 16.70 17.48 -7.62
C ILE A 85 17.70 18.55 -7.17
N ALA A 86 18.61 18.99 -8.04
CA ALA A 86 19.59 20.03 -7.72
C ALA A 86 18.89 21.31 -7.23
N GLY A 87 17.84 21.76 -7.93
CA GLY A 87 17.06 22.93 -7.50
C GLY A 87 16.32 22.75 -6.17
N ARG A 88 15.94 21.53 -5.79
CA ARG A 88 15.35 21.24 -4.47
C ARG A 88 16.39 21.19 -3.36
N VAL A 89 17.61 20.72 -3.66
CA VAL A 89 18.72 20.71 -2.71
C VAL A 89 19.18 22.13 -2.38
N GLU A 90 19.27 23.01 -3.37
CA GLU A 90 19.58 24.44 -3.17
C GLU A 90 18.56 25.14 -2.26
N ALA A 91 17.30 24.69 -2.28
CA ALA A 91 16.23 25.16 -1.40
C ALA A 91 16.16 24.44 -0.05
N GLU A 92 17.16 23.61 0.30
CA GLU A 92 17.20 22.75 1.50
C GLU A 92 16.04 21.75 1.63
N GLN A 93 15.38 21.41 0.52
CA GLN A 93 14.24 20.48 0.47
C GLN A 93 14.70 19.03 0.19
N ARG A 94 13.74 18.09 0.14
CA ARG A 94 13.98 16.66 -0.11
C ARG A 94 13.08 16.15 -1.23
N VAL A 95 13.54 15.11 -1.93
CA VAL A 95 12.85 14.49 -3.06
C VAL A 95 12.67 13.00 -2.80
N LEU A 96 11.50 12.47 -3.18
CA LEU A 96 11.22 11.03 -3.20
C LEU A 96 11.06 10.60 -4.65
N VAL A 97 11.74 9.51 -5.03
CA VAL A 97 11.67 8.93 -6.37
C VAL A 97 11.25 7.48 -6.24
N THR A 98 10.36 7.03 -7.12
CA THR A 98 9.95 5.63 -7.22
C THR A 98 10.22 5.15 -8.64
N THR A 99 10.90 4.02 -8.76
CA THR A 99 11.18 3.36 -10.05
C THR A 99 10.43 2.03 -10.13
N LEU A 100 10.25 1.51 -11.35
CA LEU A 100 9.51 0.25 -11.56
C LEU A 100 10.35 -1.00 -11.25
N THR A 101 11.67 -0.92 -11.35
CA THR A 101 12.55 -2.08 -11.19
C THR A 101 13.65 -1.78 -10.19
N LYS A 102 14.07 -2.83 -9.47
CA LYS A 102 15.21 -2.75 -8.56
C LYS A 102 16.47 -2.27 -9.27
N LYS A 103 16.75 -2.78 -10.47
CA LYS A 103 17.90 -2.37 -11.27
C LYS A 103 17.89 -0.86 -11.56
N MET A 104 16.74 -0.30 -11.94
CA MET A 104 16.61 1.15 -12.16
C MET A 104 16.81 1.96 -10.87
N ALA A 105 16.42 1.43 -9.71
CA ALA A 105 16.67 2.10 -8.43
C ALA A 105 18.15 2.08 -8.03
N GLU A 106 18.90 1.06 -8.46
CA GLU A 106 20.33 0.92 -8.18
C GLU A 106 21.20 1.72 -9.17
N ASP A 107 20.75 1.81 -10.43
CA ASP A 107 21.46 2.53 -11.50
C ASP A 107 21.24 4.05 -11.45
N LEU A 108 20.14 4.53 -10.83
CA LEU A 108 19.79 5.94 -10.67
C LEU A 108 20.53 6.58 -9.49
#